data_AF-A0A358R1Q3-F1
#
_entry.id   AF-A0A358R1Q3-F1
#
_cell.length_a   1.000
_cell.length_b   1.000
_cell.length_c   1.000
_cell.angle_alpha   90.00
_cell.angle_beta   90.00
_cell.angle_gamma   90.00
#
_symmetry.space_group_name_H-M   'P 1'
#
loop_
_entity.id
_entity.type
_entity.pdbx_description
1 polymer ?
#
loop_
_entity_poly.entity_id
_entity_poly.type
_entity_poly.pdbx_seq_one_letter_code
_entity_poly.pdbx_strand_id
1 'polypeptide(L)'
;MARNSNQHVVPQAGNALDAMKFEVANELGLSNYNQVDKGQLTSRQNGYVGGNITKRLVALGEAALAQQGPGAIGATTNVGLETPQY
;
A
#
# COMPACT_ATOMS: atom_id res chain seq x y z
N MET A 1 24.16 -9.92 0.69
CA MET A 1 22.99 -9.68 1.57
C MET A 1 22.03 -8.72 0.87
N ALA A 2 20.83 -9.16 0.51
CA ALA A 2 19.79 -8.26 0.00
C ALA A 2 19.22 -7.46 1.16
N ARG A 3 19.53 -6.15 1.23
CA ARG A 3 18.90 -5.24 2.18
C ARG A 3 17.48 -4.99 1.71
N ASN A 4 16.52 -5.75 2.24
CA ASN A 4 15.11 -5.43 2.06
C ASN A 4 14.76 -4.25 2.98
N SER A 5 15.02 -3.02 2.50
CA SER A 5 14.73 -1.77 3.22
C SER A 5 13.28 -1.29 3.04
N ASN A 6 12.41 -2.09 2.43
CA ASN A 6 11.00 -1.76 2.25
C ASN A 6 10.24 -1.98 3.56
N GLN A 7 10.45 -1.10 4.53
CA GLN A 7 9.62 -1.03 5.73
C GLN A 7 8.36 -0.22 5.41
N HIS A 8 7.22 -0.67 5.92
CA HIS A 8 6.00 0.11 5.82
C HIS A 8 6.15 1.43 6.58
N VAL A 9 5.72 2.53 5.97
CA VAL A 9 5.71 3.87 6.58
C VAL A 9 5.00 3.87 7.94
N VAL A 10 3.94 3.07 8.06
CA VAL A 10 3.25 2.78 9.32
C VAL A 10 3.30 1.27 9.55
N PRO A 11 4.23 0.75 10.38
CA PRO A 11 4.41 -0.69 10.59
C PRO A 11 3.14 -1.41 11.06
N GLN A 12 2.32 -0.73 11.85
CA GLN A 12 1.06 -1.24 12.39
C GLN A 12 0.02 -1.52 11.30
N ALA A 13 0.13 -0.84 10.15
CA ALA A 13 -0.78 -1.02 9.04
C ALA A 13 -0.48 -2.27 8.19
N GLY A 14 0.65 -2.96 8.42
CA GLY A 14 1.09 -4.11 7.60
C GLY A 14 -0.01 -5.17 7.40
N ASN A 15 -0.68 -5.59 8.48
CA ASN A 15 -1.75 -6.58 8.42
C ASN A 15 -2.96 -6.10 7.57
N ALA A 16 -3.33 -4.83 7.68
CA ALA A 16 -4.43 -4.26 6.91
C ALA A 16 -4.07 -4.10 5.42
N LEU A 17 -2.82 -3.70 5.14
CA LEU A 17 -2.28 -3.62 3.80
C LEU A 17 -2.19 -5.00 3.13
N ASP A 18 -1.83 -6.03 3.89
CA ASP A 18 -1.82 -7.41 3.42
C ASP A 18 -3.23 -7.91 3.09
N ALA A 19 -4.21 -7.65 3.95
CA ALA A 19 -5.62 -7.96 3.68
C ALA A 19 -6.11 -7.30 2.38
N MET A 20 -5.85 -5.99 2.22
CA MET A 20 -6.22 -5.24 1.02
C MET A 20 -5.54 -5.79 -0.24
N LYS A 21 -4.26 -6.17 -0.13
CA LYS A 21 -3.52 -6.82 -1.21
C LYS A 21 -4.18 -8.14 -1.63
N PHE A 22 -4.68 -8.93 -0.69
CA PHE A 22 -5.40 -10.17 -1.01
C PHE A 22 -6.73 -9.91 -1.71
N GLU A 23 -7.52 -8.97 -1.22
CA GLU A 23 -8.78 -8.59 -1.86
C GLU A 23 -8.58 -8.11 -3.30
N VAL A 24 -7.64 -7.17 -3.51
CA VAL A 24 -7.31 -6.63 -4.83
C VAL A 24 -6.79 -7.72 -5.76
N ALA A 25 -5.92 -8.61 -5.26
CA ALA A 25 -5.41 -9.71 -6.06
C ALA A 25 -6.52 -10.68 -6.48
N ASN A 26 -7.44 -11.02 -5.57
CA ASN A 26 -8.58 -11.88 -5.85
C ASN A 26 -9.50 -11.25 -6.91
N GLU A 27 -9.79 -9.96 -6.81
CA GLU A 27 -10.60 -9.23 -7.81
C GLU A 27 -9.96 -9.18 -9.19
N LEU A 28 -8.64 -9.10 -9.24
CA LEU A 28 -7.87 -9.14 -10.50
C LEU A 28 -7.71 -10.57 -11.06
N GLY A 29 -8.33 -11.57 -10.43
CA GLY A 29 -8.27 -12.98 -10.84
C GLY A 29 -6.96 -13.69 -10.47
N LEU A 30 -6.10 -13.06 -9.66
CA LEU A 30 -4.84 -13.64 -9.19
C LEU A 30 -5.08 -14.50 -7.95
N SER A 31 -5.68 -15.67 -8.18
CA SER A 31 -5.81 -16.70 -7.15
C SER A 31 -4.40 -17.13 -6.69
N ASN A 32 -4.11 -17.02 -5.39
CA ASN A 32 -2.82 -17.34 -4.76
C ASN A 32 -1.68 -16.30 -4.86
N TYR A 33 -1.97 -15.01 -4.97
CA TYR A 33 -0.93 -13.95 -4.92
C TYR A 33 0.01 -13.97 -3.68
N ASN A 34 -0.38 -14.68 -2.60
CA ASN A 34 0.45 -14.88 -1.42
C ASN A 34 1.50 -15.99 -1.60
N GLN A 35 1.14 -17.05 -2.32
CA GLN A 35 1.94 -18.28 -2.44
C GLN A 35 2.64 -18.38 -3.80
N VAL A 36 2.12 -17.67 -4.80
CA VAL A 36 2.75 -17.56 -6.11
C VAL A 36 3.98 -16.67 -5.96
N ASP A 37 5.12 -17.20 -6.39
CA ASP A 37 6.33 -16.40 -6.53
C ASP A 37 6.03 -15.20 -7.44
N LYS A 38 6.23 -14.00 -6.88
CA LYS A 38 5.96 -12.74 -7.56
C LYS A 38 6.84 -12.57 -8.81
N GLY A 39 7.92 -13.33 -8.93
CA GLY A 39 8.74 -13.44 -10.14
C GLY A 39 8.10 -14.23 -11.29
N GLN A 40 7.07 -15.05 -11.02
CA GLN A 40 6.31 -15.77 -12.05
C GLN A 40 5.16 -14.94 -12.62
N LEU A 41 4.74 -13.88 -11.92
CA LEU A 41 3.74 -12.95 -12.40
C LEU A 41 4.36 -11.91 -13.32
N THR A 42 3.62 -11.50 -14.35
CA THR A 42 4.11 -10.44 -15.24
C THR A 42 4.28 -9.14 -14.45
N SER A 43 5.30 -8.34 -14.80
CA SER A 43 5.52 -7.02 -14.16
C SER A 43 4.28 -6.13 -14.23
N ARG A 44 3.45 -6.29 -15.29
CA ARG A 44 2.17 -5.58 -15.43
C ARG A 44 1.16 -6.03 -14.39
N GLN A 45 0.99 -7.34 -14.15
CA GLN A 45 0.06 -7.85 -13.14
C GLN A 45 0.44 -7.40 -11.73
N ASN A 46 1.73 -7.50 -11.38
CA ASN A 46 2.22 -6.99 -10.10
C ASN A 46 1.99 -5.47 -9.96
N GLY A 47 2.24 -4.72 -11.05
CA GLY A 47 1.95 -3.28 -11.11
C GLY A 47 0.46 -2.95 -10.94
N TYR A 48 -0.43 -3.73 -11.55
CA TYR A 48 -1.88 -3.55 -11.40
C TYR A 48 -2.34 -3.81 -9.96
N VAL A 49 -1.81 -4.83 -9.28
CA VAL A 49 -2.13 -5.07 -7.87
C VAL A 49 -1.66 -3.90 -7.00
N GLY A 50 -0.39 -3.50 -7.13
CA GLY A 50 0.17 -2.37 -6.36
C GLY A 50 -0.58 -1.06 -6.62
N GLY A 51 -0.88 -0.76 -7.88
CA GLY A 51 -1.62 0.45 -8.26
C GLY A 51 -3.04 0.49 -7.71
N ASN A 52 -3.76 -0.63 -7.69
CA ASN A 52 -5.11 -0.69 -7.11
C ASN A 52 -5.09 -0.59 -5.59
N ILE A 53 -4.09 -1.15 -4.91
CA ILE A 53 -3.89 -0.94 -3.46
C ILE A 53 -3.71 0.56 -3.18
N THR A 54 -2.82 1.23 -3.90
CA THR A 54 -2.61 2.69 -3.73
C THR A 54 -3.90 3.47 -3.99
N LYS A 55 -4.66 3.15 -5.05
CA LYS A 55 -5.95 3.81 -5.32
C LYS A 55 -6.94 3.66 -4.17
N ARG A 56 -7.06 2.47 -3.57
CA ARG A 56 -7.92 2.24 -2.40
C ARG A 56 -7.45 3.02 -1.18
N LEU A 57 -6.15 3.03 -0.90
CA LEU A 57 -5.57 3.80 0.20
C LEU A 57 -5.82 5.29 0.04
N VAL A 58 -5.64 5.82 -1.18
CA VAL A 58 -5.93 7.23 -1.49
C VAL A 58 -7.42 7.50 -1.31
N ALA A 59 -8.32 6.66 -1.81
CA ALA A 59 -9.76 6.84 -1.63
C ALA A 59 -10.18 6.82 -0.15
N LEU A 60 -9.59 5.94 0.67
CA LEU A 60 -9.80 5.93 2.12
C LEU A 60 -9.27 7.21 2.78
N GLY A 61 -8.09 7.67 2.37
CA GLY A 61 -7.51 8.93 2.83
C GLY A 61 -8.37 10.15 2.45
N GLU A 62 -8.86 10.21 1.23
CA GLU A 62 -9.76 11.24 0.73
C GLU A 62 -11.09 11.23 1.48
N ALA A 63 -11.68 10.05 1.74
CA ALA A 63 -12.88 9.92 2.53
C ALA A 63 -12.68 10.38 3.99
N ALA A 64 -11.55 10.01 4.60
CA ALA A 64 -11.19 10.47 5.94
C ALA A 64 -10.99 11.99 5.98
N LEU A 65 -10.31 12.56 4.99
CA LEU A 65 -10.13 14.01 4.85
C LEU A 65 -11.46 14.74 4.65
N ALA A 66 -12.35 14.19 3.82
CA ALA A 66 -13.68 14.74 3.59
C ALA A 66 -14.53 14.75 4.87
N GLN A 67 -14.35 13.77 5.75
CA GLN A 67 -15.09 13.66 7.01
C GLN A 67 -14.49 14.47 8.17
N GLN A 68 -13.17 14.62 8.23
CA GLN A 68 -12.45 15.23 9.37
C GLN A 68 -11.89 16.65 9.11
N GLY A 69 -12.04 17.19 7.89
CA GLY A 69 -11.65 18.57 7.58
C GLY A 69 -10.20 18.88 7.95
N PRO A 70 -9.86 20.14 8.26
CA PRO A 70 -8.47 20.58 8.56
C PRO A 70 -7.76 19.80 9.68
N GLY A 71 -8.49 19.09 10.55
CA GLY A 71 -7.93 18.29 11.65
C GLY A 71 -7.24 17.00 11.21
N ALA A 72 -7.63 16.41 10.07
CA ALA A 72 -7.02 15.18 9.55
C ALA A 72 -5.60 15.40 9.00
N ILE A 73 -5.30 16.60 8.50
CA ILE A 73 -3.97 16.95 7.99
C ILE A 73 -2.92 16.86 9.11
N GLY A 74 -3.30 17.22 10.34
CA GLY A 74 -2.43 17.16 11.52
C GLY A 74 -1.92 15.75 11.87
N ALA A 75 -2.68 14.70 11.51
CA ALA A 75 -2.26 13.31 11.75
C ALA A 75 -1.12 12.88 10.81
N THR A 76 -1.04 13.44 9.60
CA THR A 76 0.02 13.15 8.63
C THR A 76 1.35 13.83 8.96
N THR A 77 1.35 14.88 9.78
CA THR A 77 2.56 15.61 10.20
C THR A 77 3.57 14.74 10.96
N ASN A 78 3.09 13.66 11.62
CA ASN A 78 3.94 12.72 12.34
C ASN A 78 4.58 11.65 11.43
N VAL A 79 4.22 11.61 10.14
CA VAL A 79 4.86 10.73 9.18
C VAL A 79 6.20 11.34 8.79
N GLY A 80 7.28 10.71 9.23
CA GLY A 80 8.64 11.13 8.89
C GLY A 80 8.84 11.07 7.38
N LEU A 81 8.92 12.24 6.73
CA LEU A 81 9.25 12.34 5.32
C LEU A 81 10.71 11.94 5.13
N GLU A 82 10.98 11.04 4.18
CA GLU A 82 12.35 10.73 3.80
C GLU A 82 12.97 11.98 3.13
N THR A 83 14.05 12.51 3.71
CA THR A 83 14.78 13.61 3.10
C THR A 83 15.70 13.06 2.01
N PRO A 84 15.69 13.62 0.78
CA PRO A 84 16.59 13.19 -0.26
C PRO A 84 18.05 13.42 0.20
N GLN A 85 18.82 12.32 0.24
CA GLN A 85 20.26 12.37 0.46
C GLN A 85 20.90 12.72 -0.88
N TYR A 86 21.52 13.92 -0.97
CA TYR A 86 22.32 14.33 -2.12
C TYR A 86 23.75 13.79 -2.00
#